data_AF-A0A0D7WYJ9-F1
#
_entry.id   AF-A0A0D7WYJ9-F1
#
_cell.length_a   1.000
_cell.length_b   1.000
_cell.length_c   1.000
_cell.angle_alpha   90.00
_cell.angle_beta   90.00
_cell.angle_gamma   90.00
#
_symmetry.space_group_name_H-M   'P 1'
#
loop_
_entity.id
_entity.type
_entity.pdbx_description
1 polymer ?
#
loop_
_entity_poly.entity_id
_entity_poly.type
_entity_poly.pdbx_seq_one_letter_code
_entity_poly.pdbx_strand_id
1 'polypeptide(L)'
;MNCNNEFPDIQGINQLESGVLIHKYICVLAMINYGTPKEKLLAKKTLVELEQIVSLHINDAAFHSAIDRFDWRAEEVEIQNAFS
;
A
#
# COMPACT_ATOMS: atom_id res chain seq x y z
N MET A 1 4.08 -14.61 -18.76
CA MET A 1 2.78 -14.05 -18.36
C MET A 1 2.36 -14.77 -17.10
N ASN A 2 2.32 -14.08 -15.96
CA ASN A 2 1.84 -14.64 -14.69
C ASN A 2 0.31 -14.61 -14.73
N CYS A 3 -0.33 -15.77 -14.79
CA CYS A 3 -1.80 -15.90 -14.77
C CYS A 3 -2.41 -15.53 -13.40
N ASN A 4 -1.58 -15.24 -12.40
CA ASN A 4 -1.98 -14.99 -11.01
C ASN A 4 -2.61 -13.62 -10.76
N ASN A 5 -2.77 -12.77 -11.78
CA ASN A 5 -3.35 -11.42 -11.63
C ASN A 5 -4.74 -11.28 -12.26
N GLU A 6 -5.38 -12.39 -12.66
CA GLU A 6 -6.73 -12.37 -13.22
C GLU A 6 -7.83 -12.47 -12.15
N PHE A 7 -7.50 -13.05 -10.99
CA PHE A 7 -8.42 -13.23 -9.86
C PHE A 7 -7.88 -12.55 -8.60
N PRO A 8 -8.70 -11.79 -7.84
CA PRO A 8 -8.30 -11.22 -6.56
C PRO A 8 -7.74 -12.28 -5.60
N ASP A 9 -6.53 -12.08 -5.10
CA ASP A 9 -5.87 -13.02 -4.19
C ASP A 9 -5.03 -12.33 -3.11
N ILE A 10 -5.01 -12.95 -1.93
CA ILE A 10 -4.16 -12.58 -0.79
C ILE A 10 -3.42 -13.83 -0.32
N GLN A 11 -2.10 -13.84 -0.43
CA GLN A 11 -1.27 -14.98 -0.08
C GLN A 11 -0.24 -14.66 1.00
N GLY A 12 0.02 -15.62 1.88
CA GLY A 12 1.12 -15.55 2.84
C GLY A 12 0.93 -14.55 3.99
N ILE A 13 -0.24 -13.91 4.08
CA ILE A 13 -0.66 -13.10 5.24
C ILE A 13 -2.11 -13.37 5.60
N ASN A 14 -2.42 -13.23 6.88
CA ASN A 14 -3.77 -13.24 7.42
C ASN A 14 -4.29 -11.82 7.73
N GLN A 15 -5.53 -11.73 8.22
CA GLN A 15 -6.18 -10.45 8.52
C GLN A 15 -5.47 -9.66 9.64
N LEU A 16 -4.93 -10.34 10.65
CA LEU A 16 -4.20 -9.69 11.75
C LEU A 16 -2.90 -9.07 11.24
N GLU A 17 -2.12 -9.82 10.47
CA GLU A 17 -0.87 -9.35 9.85
C GLU A 17 -1.14 -8.18 8.89
N SER A 18 -2.22 -8.27 8.11
CA SER A 18 -2.68 -7.19 7.25
C SER A 18 -3.01 -5.92 8.06
N GLY A 19 -3.70 -6.07 9.19
CA GLY A 19 -4.00 -4.95 10.10
C GLY A 19 -2.74 -4.29 10.66
N VAL A 20 -1.73 -5.07 11.03
CA VAL A 20 -0.43 -4.55 11.49
C VAL A 20 0.29 -3.79 10.38
N LEU A 21 0.27 -4.31 9.14
CA LEU A 21 0.86 -3.63 7.98
C LEU A 21 0.17 -2.30 7.69
N ILE A 22 -1.17 -2.25 7.74
CA ILE A 22 -1.95 -1.01 7.56
C ILE A 22 -1.57 0.01 8.64
N HIS A 23 -1.51 -0.39 9.91
CA HIS A 23 -1.11 0.51 10.99
C HIS A 23 0.31 1.04 10.77
N LYS A 24 1.24 0.20 10.34
CA LYS A 24 2.61 0.62 10.02
C LYS A 24 2.62 1.62 8.85
N TYR A 25 1.82 1.39 7.81
CA TYR A 25 1.67 2.30 6.67
C TYR A 25 1.19 3.68 7.11
N ILE A 26 0.16 3.74 7.97
CA ILE A 26 -0.36 5.01 8.55
C ILE A 26 0.73 5.76 9.30
N CYS A 27 1.50 5.07 10.16
CA CYS A 27 2.61 5.71 10.90
C CYS A 27 3.70 6.27 9.97
N VAL A 28 4.06 5.53 8.92
CA VAL A 28 5.05 5.98 7.94
C VAL A 28 4.55 7.21 7.18
N LEU A 29 3.30 7.22 6.71
CA LEU A 29 2.70 8.38 6.06
C LEU A 29 2.65 9.60 6.99
N ALA A 30 2.28 9.40 8.25
CA ALA A 30 2.30 10.47 9.25
C ALA A 30 3.72 11.03 9.43
N MET A 31 4.74 10.16 9.47
CA MET A 31 6.14 10.57 9.60
C MET A 31 6.64 11.34 8.37
N ILE A 32 6.25 10.95 7.16
CA ILE A 32 6.57 11.69 5.92
C ILE A 32 6.01 13.12 5.97
N ASN A 33 4.78 13.28 6.46
CA ASN A 33 4.11 14.58 6.50
C ASN A 33 4.61 15.45 7.66
N TYR A 34 4.69 14.89 8.87
CA TYR A 34 4.84 15.65 10.11
C TYR A 34 6.18 15.45 10.84
N GLY A 35 7.04 14.53 10.39
CA GLY A 35 8.32 14.24 11.03
C GLY A 35 9.40 15.30 10.80
N THR A 36 10.50 15.20 11.55
CA THR A 36 11.74 15.94 11.31
C THR A 36 12.37 15.55 9.96
N PRO A 37 13.33 16.34 9.41
CA PRO A 37 13.99 15.99 8.15
C PRO A 37 14.62 14.59 8.14
N LYS A 38 15.19 14.16 9.27
CA LYS A 38 15.78 12.81 9.41
C LYS A 38 14.71 11.72 9.40
N GLU A 39 13.61 11.94 10.09
CA GLU A 39 12.47 11.02 10.13
C GLU A 39 11.79 10.92 8.76
N LYS A 40 11.63 12.04 8.05
CA LYS A 40 11.10 12.05 6.67
C LYS A 40 11.96 11.21 5.72
N LEU A 41 13.28 11.32 5.82
CA LEU A 41 14.20 10.51 5.01
C LEU A 41 14.06 9.02 5.31
N LEU A 42 14.00 8.65 6.60
CA LEU A 42 13.78 7.28 7.03
C LEU A 42 12.43 6.75 6.53
N ALA A 43 11.36 7.53 6.70
CA ALA A 43 10.00 7.15 6.35
C ALA A 43 9.85 6.91 4.84
N LYS A 44 10.49 7.72 3.99
CA LYS A 44 10.52 7.49 2.54
C LYS A 44 11.15 6.13 2.18
N LYS A 45 12.27 5.77 2.83
CA LYS A 45 12.89 4.46 2.62
C LYS A 45 11.97 3.33 3.09
N THR A 46 11.38 3.48 4.27
CA THR A 46 10.46 2.48 4.84
C THR A 46 9.18 2.33 4.02
N LEU A 47 8.68 3.40 3.38
CA LEU A 47 7.52 3.34 2.50
C LEU A 47 7.78 2.40 1.31
N VAL A 48 8.92 2.55 0.64
CA VAL A 48 9.31 1.67 -0.48
C VAL A 48 9.42 0.21 -0.05
N GLU A 49 10.02 -0.05 1.12
CA GLU A 49 10.12 -1.40 1.68
C GLU A 49 8.73 -1.99 1.98
N LEU A 50 7.79 -1.19 2.47
CA LEU A 50 6.42 -1.62 2.74
C LEU A 50 5.65 -1.95 1.46
N GLU A 51 5.77 -1.13 0.42
CA GLU A 51 5.13 -1.37 -0.88
C GLU A 51 5.63 -2.67 -1.54
N GLN A 52 6.92 -2.97 -1.36
CA GLN A 52 7.48 -4.25 -1.79
C GLN A 52 6.91 -5.43 -1.01
N ILE A 53 6.78 -5.32 0.32
CA ILE A 53 6.18 -6.38 1.14
C ILE A 53 4.73 -6.61 0.72
N VAL A 54 3.95 -5.54 0.55
CA VAL A 54 2.53 -5.64 0.20
C VAL A 54 2.35 -6.30 -1.18
N SER A 55 3.16 -5.95 -2.17
CA SER A 55 3.07 -6.54 -3.53
C SER A 55 3.46 -8.02 -3.60
N LEU A 56 4.14 -8.57 -2.58
CA LEU A 56 4.38 -10.02 -2.46
C LEU A 56 3.13 -10.79 -1.99
N HIS A 57 2.20 -10.10 -1.33
CA HIS A 57 1.08 -10.73 -0.65
C HIS A 57 -0.27 -10.44 -1.28
N ILE A 58 -0.41 -9.31 -1.98
CA ILE A 58 -1.67 -8.86 -2.57
C ILE A 58 -1.39 -8.57 -4.04
N ASN A 59 -2.15 -9.22 -4.92
CA ASN A 59 -2.04 -8.97 -6.36
C ASN A 59 -2.84 -7.74 -6.79
N ASP A 60 -2.56 -7.20 -7.98
CA ASP A 60 -3.23 -5.99 -8.46
C ASP A 60 -4.73 -6.21 -8.66
N ALA A 61 -5.18 -7.41 -9.04
CA ALA A 61 -6.61 -7.73 -9.13
C ALA A 61 -7.34 -7.54 -7.80
N ALA A 62 -6.70 -7.88 -6.67
CA ALA A 62 -7.27 -7.64 -5.36
C ALA A 62 -7.38 -6.15 -5.03
N PHE A 63 -6.40 -5.34 -5.43
CA PHE A 63 -6.49 -3.89 -5.29
C PHE A 63 -7.63 -3.29 -6.11
N HIS A 64 -7.72 -3.63 -7.41
CA HIS A 64 -8.79 -3.12 -8.27
C HIS A 64 -10.18 -3.55 -7.76
N SER A 65 -10.34 -4.83 -7.41
CA SER A 65 -11.59 -5.34 -6.86
C SER A 65 -12.00 -4.64 -5.55
N ALA A 66 -11.03 -4.34 -4.69
CA ALA A 66 -11.29 -3.56 -3.47
C ALA A 66 -11.69 -2.12 -3.79
N ILE A 67 -10.95 -1.43 -4.67
CA ILE A 67 -11.24 -0.06 -5.10
C ILE A 67 -12.67 0.07 -5.64
N ASP A 68 -13.06 -0.83 -6.54
CA ASP A 68 -14.41 -0.85 -7.12
C ASP A 68 -15.47 -1.10 -6.05
N ARG A 69 -15.22 -2.04 -5.13
CA ARG A 69 -16.18 -2.41 -4.07
C ARG A 69 -16.38 -1.31 -3.04
N PHE A 70 -15.33 -0.55 -2.73
CA PHE A 70 -15.40 0.54 -1.76
C PHE A 70 -15.86 1.87 -2.40
N ASP A 71 -16.17 1.89 -3.70
CA ASP A 71 -16.43 3.11 -4.49
C ASP A 71 -15.33 4.16 -4.24
N TRP A 72 -14.08 3.68 -4.18
CA TRP A 72 -12.93 4.53 -3.91
C TRP A 72 -12.58 5.30 -5.20
N ARG A 73 -13.25 6.42 -5.41
CA ARG A 73 -13.13 7.21 -6.66
C ARG A 73 -11.80 7.97 -6.73
N ALA A 74 -11.29 8.08 -7.94
CA ALA A 74 -9.95 8.58 -8.29
C ALA A 74 -9.56 9.94 -7.68
N GLU A 75 -10.50 10.81 -7.29
CA GLU A 75 -10.20 12.08 -6.59
C GLU A 75 -9.45 11.86 -5.26
N GLU A 76 -9.56 10.67 -4.65
CA GLU A 76 -8.80 10.28 -3.45
C GLU A 76 -7.49 9.49 -3.76
N VAL A 77 -7.32 9.03 -5.01
CA VAL A 77 -6.21 8.14 -5.46
C VAL A 77 -5.19 8.87 -6.35
N GLU A 78 -5.55 10.00 -6.96
CA GLU A 78 -4.68 10.79 -7.86
C GLU A 78 -3.38 11.33 -7.24
N ILE A 79 -3.20 11.20 -5.92
CA ILE A 79 -1.99 11.64 -5.22
C ILE A 79 -0.78 10.73 -5.50
N GLN A 80 -0.96 9.48 -5.96
CA GLN A 80 0.16 8.55 -6.18
C GLN A 80 0.88 8.70 -7.54
N ASN A 81 0.24 9.26 -8.57
CA ASN A 81 0.84 9.38 -9.92
C ASN A 81 1.45 10.76 -10.22
N ALA A 82 1.35 11.73 -9.32
CA ALA A 82 1.89 13.08 -9.52
C ALA A 82 3.41 13.20 -9.22
N PHE A 83 4.06 12.12 -8.77
CA PHE A 83 5.49 12.10 -8.41
C PHE A 83 6.32 11.03 -9.13
N SER A 84 5.79 10.44 -10.22
CA SER A 84 6.56 9.58 -11.14
C SER A 84 7.22 10.41 -12.24
#